data_AF-A0A1K1SXG1-F1
#
_entry.id   AF-A0A1K1SXG1-F1
#
_cell.length_a   1.000
_cell.length_b   1.000
_cell.length_c   1.000
_cell.angle_alpha   90.00
_cell.angle_beta   90.00
_cell.angle_gamma   90.00
#
_symmetry.space_group_name_H-M   'P 1'
#
loop_
_entity.id
_entity.type
_entity.pdbx_description
1 polymer ?
#
loop_
_entity_poly.entity_id
_entity_poly.type
_entity_poly.pdbx_seq_one_letter_code
_entity_poly.pdbx_strand_id
1 'polypeptide(L)'
;MTRQITINLDGQQFMLDLEFEQRDHSIVYHVTPNKHFSDQIPAGFEMIQTDSDKEGAPTYDGSGLSEQGRLIAETISHQISQLPPQFRGGKPVEA
;
A
#
# COMPACT_ATOMS: atom_id res chain seq x y z
N MET A 1 7.78 -8.08 8.43
CA MET A 1 8.42 -6.96 9.19
C MET A 1 7.60 -5.73 8.91
N THR A 2 7.00 -5.15 9.94
CA THR A 2 6.21 -3.91 9.84
C THR A 2 7.12 -2.72 9.57
N ARG A 3 6.74 -1.89 8.61
CA ARG A 3 7.41 -0.66 8.24
C ARG A 3 6.41 0.48 8.19
N GLN A 4 6.85 1.67 8.55
CA GLN A 4 6.02 2.86 8.46
C GLN A 4 6.31 3.60 7.15
N ILE A 5 5.24 3.97 6.46
CA ILE A 5 5.31 4.87 5.30
C ILE A 5 4.40 6.07 5.53
N THR A 6 4.75 7.18 4.90
CA THR A 6 3.93 8.39 4.92
C THR A 6 3.25 8.54 3.58
N ILE A 7 1.92 8.73 3.59
CA ILE A 7 1.16 9.16 2.42
C ILE A 7 0.85 10.65 2.54
N ASN A 8 0.71 11.32 1.39
CA ASN A 8 0.16 12.66 1.32
C ASN A 8 -1.26 12.59 0.73
N LEU A 9 -2.24 13.07 1.48
CA LEU A 9 -3.62 13.18 1.05
C LEU A 9 -4.06 14.63 1.29
N ASP A 10 -4.43 15.34 0.22
CA ASP A 10 -4.85 16.75 0.25
C ASP A 10 -3.89 17.71 0.99
N GLY A 11 -2.59 17.47 0.88
CA GLY A 11 -1.56 18.28 1.53
C GLY A 11 -1.31 17.92 3.00
N GLN A 12 -2.04 16.95 3.55
CA GLN A 12 -1.81 16.40 4.88
C GLN A 12 -1.02 15.10 4.81
N GLN A 13 -0.08 14.93 5.73
CA GLN A 13 0.75 13.74 5.83
C GLN A 13 0.17 12.77 6.86
N PHE A 14 0.01 11.52 6.46
CA PHE A 14 -0.49 10.47 7.33
C PHE A 14 0.50 9.30 7.32
N MET A 15 0.86 8.85 8.51
CA MET A 15 1.64 7.62 8.67
C MET A 15 0.70 6.42 8.69
N LEU A 16 1.11 5.36 8.00
CA LEU A 16 0.48 4.05 8.02
C LEU A 16 1.54 2.97 8.24
N ASP A 17 1.11 1.84 8.80
CA ASP A 17 1.95 0.66 8.94
C ASP A 17 1.73 -0.25 7.72
N LEU A 18 2.82 -0.78 7.19
CA LEU A 18 2.87 -1.63 6.01
C LEU A 18 3.70 -2.87 6.31
N GLU A 19 3.13 -4.04 6.05
CA GLU A 19 3.85 -5.29 5.97
C GLU A 19 3.76 -5.82 4.55
N PHE A 20 4.76 -6.57 4.12
CA PHE A 20 4.70 -7.26 2.84
C PHE A 20 5.14 -8.70 2.96
N GLU A 21 4.47 -9.55 2.21
CA GLU A 21 4.74 -10.97 2.07
C GLU A 21 4.98 -11.24 0.58
N GLN A 22 6.16 -11.77 0.25
CA GLN A 22 6.45 -12.21 -1.10
C GLN A 22 5.92 -13.63 -1.26
N ARG A 23 5.01 -13.82 -2.22
CA ARG A 23 4.42 -15.11 -2.59
C ARG A 23 4.89 -15.52 -3.97
N ASP A 24 4.56 -16.75 -4.35
CA ASP A 24 4.75 -17.19 -5.73
C ASP A 24 3.92 -16.29 -6.67
N HIS A 25 4.63 -15.60 -7.56
CA HIS A 25 4.09 -14.68 -8.57
C HIS A 25 3.37 -13.42 -8.06
N SER A 26 3.53 -13.05 -6.79
CA SER A 26 2.91 -11.82 -6.26
C SER A 26 3.58 -11.30 -4.99
N ILE A 27 3.30 -10.05 -4.67
CA ILE A 27 3.63 -9.40 -3.40
C ILE A 27 2.32 -8.96 -2.78
N VAL A 28 2.07 -9.42 -1.56
CA VAL A 28 0.91 -9.02 -0.76
C VAL A 28 1.37 -7.97 0.23
N TYR A 29 0.72 -6.81 0.19
CA TYR A 29 0.95 -5.70 1.10
C TYR A 29 -0.19 -5.66 2.12
N HIS A 30 0.11 -5.94 3.38
CA HIS A 30 -0.83 -5.77 4.47
C HIS A 30 -0.71 -4.32 4.98
N VAL A 31 -1.75 -3.54 4.74
CA VAL A 31 -1.82 -2.12 5.08
C VAL A 31 -2.64 -1.96 6.35
N THR A 32 -2.09 -1.23 7.32
CA THR A 32 -2.81 -0.73 8.50
C THR A 32 -2.87 0.80 8.40
N PRO A 33 -4.00 1.36 7.94
CA PRO A 33 -4.13 2.79 7.74
C PRO A 33 -4.09 3.59 9.03
N ASN A 34 -3.86 4.89 8.90
CA ASN A 34 -3.99 5.78 10.04
C ASN A 34 -5.42 5.76 10.58
N LYS A 35 -5.59 5.80 11.91
CA LYS A 35 -6.91 5.85 12.58
C LYS A 35 -7.82 6.99 12.11
N HIS A 36 -7.24 8.06 11.55
CA HIS A 36 -8.02 9.15 10.94
C HIS A 36 -8.90 8.69 9.77
N PHE A 37 -8.57 7.54 9.16
CA PHE A 37 -9.32 6.99 8.03
C PHE A 37 -10.34 5.91 8.42
N SER A 38 -10.54 5.65 9.72
CA SER A 38 -11.31 4.51 10.21
C SER A 38 -12.77 4.47 9.76
N ASP A 39 -13.36 5.62 9.41
CA ASP A 39 -14.73 5.71 8.88
C ASP A 39 -14.79 5.52 7.35
N GLN A 40 -13.66 5.59 6.64
CA GLN A 40 -13.62 5.54 5.17
C GLN A 40 -12.99 4.26 4.61
N ILE A 41 -12.10 3.62 5.36
CA ILE A 41 -11.38 2.41 4.93
C ILE A 41 -11.18 1.46 6.12
N PRO A 42 -11.14 0.13 5.91
CA PRO A 42 -10.92 -0.83 6.99
C PRO A 42 -9.62 -0.55 7.78
N ALA A 43 -9.65 -0.87 9.07
CA ALA A 43 -8.49 -0.72 9.96
C ALA A 43 -7.29 -1.59 9.55
N GLY A 44 -7.50 -2.59 8.70
CA GLY A 44 -6.45 -3.35 8.04
C GLY A 44 -6.98 -3.99 6.76
N PHE A 45 -6.19 -4.00 5.70
CA PHE A 45 -6.56 -4.63 4.43
C PHE A 45 -5.32 -5.05 3.62
N GLU A 46 -5.53 -5.82 2.56
CA GLU A 46 -4.47 -6.35 1.70
C GLU A 46 -4.52 -5.69 0.32
N MET A 47 -3.37 -5.25 -0.18
CA MET A 47 -3.19 -4.88 -1.58
C MET A 47 -2.26 -5.86 -2.27
N ILE A 48 -2.55 -6.24 -3.50
CA ILE A 48 -1.82 -7.30 -4.21
C ILE A 48 -1.16 -6.70 -5.45
N GLN A 49 0.15 -6.89 -5.55
CA GLN A 49 0.93 -6.65 -6.76
C GLN A 49 1.31 -7.99 -7.38
N THR A 50 0.80 -8.26 -8.56
CA THR A 50 1.09 -9.47 -9.34
C THR A 50 2.35 -9.34 -10.17
N ASP A 51 2.97 -10.46 -10.52
CA ASP A 51 4.17 -10.51 -11.35
C ASP A 51 4.00 -9.88 -12.74
N SER A 52 2.77 -9.96 -13.28
CA SER A 52 2.36 -9.27 -14.51
C SER A 52 2.41 -7.74 -14.39
N ASP A 53 2.38 -7.23 -13.16
CA ASP A 53 2.26 -5.82 -12.80
C ASP A 53 3.46 -5.36 -11.96
N LYS A 54 4.64 -5.98 -12.17
CA LYS A 54 5.89 -5.68 -11.46
C LYS A 54 6.30 -4.21 -11.50
N GLU A 55 5.89 -3.48 -12.52
CA GLU A 55 6.10 -2.03 -12.66
C GLU A 55 4.88 -1.20 -12.21
N GLY A 56 3.73 -1.84 -12.01
CA GLY A 56 2.47 -1.21 -11.60
C GLY A 56 2.32 -1.02 -10.10
N ALA A 57 1.24 -0.35 -9.70
CA ALA A 57 0.86 -0.17 -8.31
C ALA A 57 0.07 -1.40 -7.81
N PRO A 58 0.16 -1.77 -6.52
CA PRO A 58 -0.63 -2.87 -5.97
C PRO A 58 -2.13 -2.53 -6.02
N THR A 59 -2.96 -3.53 -6.28
CA THR A 59 -4.40 -3.34 -6.42
C THR A 59 -5.14 -3.71 -5.14
N TYR A 60 -6.22 -2.99 -4.86
CA TYR A 60 -7.13 -3.28 -3.75
C TYR A 60 -8.55 -3.49 -4.30
N ASP A 61 -9.27 -4.47 -3.77
CA ASP A 61 -10.69 -4.62 -4.06
C ASP A 61 -11.50 -3.55 -3.30
N GLY A 62 -11.74 -2.42 -3.96
CA GLY A 62 -12.54 -1.30 -3.44
C GLY A 62 -14.05 -1.56 -3.38
N SER A 63 -14.49 -2.80 -3.56
CA SER A 63 -15.90 -3.18 -3.45
C SER A 63 -16.42 -2.88 -2.04
N GLY A 64 -17.46 -2.03 -1.95
CA GLY A 64 -18.02 -1.61 -0.67
C GLY A 64 -17.36 -0.39 -0.03
N LEU A 65 -16.29 0.17 -0.62
CA LEU A 65 -15.76 1.47 -0.19
C LEU A 65 -16.59 2.63 -0.72
N SER A 66 -16.66 3.70 0.08
CA SER A 66 -17.12 5.02 -0.36
C SER A 66 -16.14 5.63 -1.37
N GLU A 67 -16.54 6.70 -2.04
CA GLU A 67 -15.66 7.45 -2.96
C GLU A 67 -14.38 7.92 -2.25
N GLN A 68 -14.51 8.45 -1.03
CA GLN A 68 -13.36 8.85 -0.22
C GLN A 68 -12.48 7.66 0.16
N GLY A 69 -13.08 6.52 0.50
CA GLY A 69 -12.34 5.29 0.79
C GLY A 69 -11.50 4.82 -0.40
N ARG A 70 -12.07 4.89 -1.61
CA ARG A 70 -11.37 4.55 -2.85
C ARG A 70 -10.20 5.49 -3.10
N LEU A 71 -10.39 6.80 -2.93
CA LEU A 71 -9.31 7.79 -3.07
C LEU A 71 -8.15 7.50 -2.10
N ILE A 72 -8.47 7.16 -0.85
CA ILE A 72 -7.46 6.79 0.17
C ILE A 72 -6.71 5.53 -0.27
N ALA A 73 -7.42 4.49 -0.69
CA ALA A 73 -6.83 3.24 -1.17
C ALA A 73 -5.92 3.47 -2.40
N GLU A 74 -6.36 4.25 -3.38
CA GLU A 74 -5.57 4.62 -4.56
C GLU A 74 -4.31 5.42 -4.20
N THR A 75 -4.44 6.36 -3.25
CA THR A 75 -3.30 7.14 -2.75
C THR A 75 -2.27 6.24 -2.07
N ILE A 76 -2.72 5.30 -1.24
CA ILE A 76 -1.85 4.30 -0.59
C ILE A 76 -1.17 3.42 -1.63
N SER A 77 -1.92 2.91 -2.61
CA SER A 77 -1.41 2.09 -3.70
C SER A 77 -0.30 2.82 -4.49
N HIS A 78 -0.56 4.07 -4.87
CA HIS A 78 0.43 4.91 -5.55
C HIS A 78 1.67 5.16 -4.67
N GLN A 79 1.50 5.42 -3.38
CA GLN A 79 2.65 5.60 -2.49
C GLN A 79 3.48 4.32 -2.37
N ILE A 80 2.84 3.15 -2.30
CA ILE A 80 3.53 1.85 -2.26
C ILE A 80 4.32 1.60 -3.55
N SER A 81 3.77 1.98 -4.71
CA SER A 81 4.50 1.86 -5.98
C SER A 81 5.73 2.77 -6.05
N GLN A 82 5.76 3.86 -5.30
CA GLN A 82 6.95 4.72 -5.21
C GLN A 82 7.99 4.23 -4.20
N LEU A 83 7.68 3.20 -3.40
CA LEU A 83 8.64 2.67 -2.45
C LEU A 83 9.82 2.03 -3.16
N PRO A 84 11.03 2.20 -2.62
CA PRO A 84 12.22 1.68 -3.26
C PRO A 84 12.25 0.13 -3.27
N PRO A 85 13.05 -0.52 -4.13
CA PRO A 85 12.93 -1.96 -4.43
C PRO A 85 13.02 -2.91 -3.22
N GLN A 86 13.66 -2.49 -2.14
CA GLN A 86 13.70 -3.21 -0.86
C GLN A 86 12.34 -3.32 -0.14
N PHE A 87 11.29 -2.71 -0.68
CA PHE A 87 9.90 -2.86 -0.27
C PHE A 87 9.11 -3.79 -1.21
N ARG A 88 9.76 -4.29 -2.26
CA ARG A 88 9.21 -5.24 -3.24
C ARG A 88 9.95 -6.59 -3.24
N GLY A 89 10.65 -6.92 -2.16
CA GLY A 89 11.50 -8.12 -2.08
C GLY A 89 12.82 -8.04 -2.87
N GLY A 90 13.19 -6.87 -3.41
CA GLY A 90 14.47 -6.65 -4.07
C GLY A 90 15.63 -6.59 -3.07
N LYS A 91 16.79 -7.16 -3.43
CA LYS A 91 18.05 -6.88 -2.70
C LYS A 91 18.35 -5.38 -2.79
N PRO A 92 18.94 -4.76 -1.75
CA PRO A 92 19.43 -3.39 -1.86
C PRO A 92 20.37 -3.32 -3.06
N VAL A 93 20.17 -2.34 -3.94
CA VAL A 93 21.18 -2.03 -4.96
C VAL A 93 22.36 -1.44 -4.19
N GLU A 94 23.44 -2.22 -4.03
CA GLU A 94 24.69 -1.70 -3.51
C GLU A 94 25.16 -0.55 -4.42
N ALA A 95 25.50 0.57 -3.80
CA ALA A 95 25.92 1.82 -4.44
C ALA A 95 27.33 1.73 -5.03
#